data_AF-A0A563DXA4-F1
#
_entry.id   AF-A0A563DXA4-F1
#
_cell.length_a   1.000
_cell.length_b   1.000
_cell.length_c   1.000
_cell.angle_alpha   90.00
_cell.angle_beta   90.00
_cell.angle_gamma   90.00
#
_symmetry.space_group_name_H-M   'P 1'
#
loop_
_entity.id
_entity.type
_entity.pdbx_description
1 polymer ?
#
loop_
_entity_poly.entity_id
_entity_poly.type
_entity_poly.pdbx_seq_one_letter_code
_entity_poly.pdbx_strand_id
1 'polypeptide(L)'
;MSDLVRAVESLQSLPGVAQAVEDVRESCTQLRWHPALRRRIPEAATESRVRGAKASADLEGAEVGIDTVRDLFRGAVDWPTEPGPVEQTLRAAVQATAESEHVQSLVLSAPAQALARLHVAAGAPLLPDDQVGRPRLDGEDCRELVELGPAPDAAEARRRLQGVIELVVEHDKAPALLIAAVVHAEIASARPFVRGNALVARAFERALLQAGGLDPTGVVVAEAGHARKSAVDYIGALTAYTSGGTTGVRLWLLESAEAIQAGARAGARICDAVLAGRVRDL
;
A
#
# COMPACT_ATOMS: atom_id res chain seq x y z
N MET A 1 -4.19 -11.86 22.21
CA MET A 1 -5.15 -10.99 21.52
C MET A 1 -5.32 -9.74 22.35
N SER A 2 -4.62 -8.69 21.95
CA SER A 2 -4.72 -7.34 22.49
C SER A 2 -6.13 -6.75 22.31
N ASP A 3 -6.38 -5.63 22.99
CA ASP A 3 -7.61 -4.84 22.81
C ASP A 3 -7.72 -4.30 21.38
N LEU A 4 -6.60 -3.94 20.74
CA LEU A 4 -6.55 -3.46 19.36
C LEU A 4 -7.06 -4.52 18.38
N VAL A 5 -6.56 -5.75 18.48
CA VAL A 5 -7.00 -6.83 17.60
C VAL A 5 -8.46 -7.20 17.85
N ARG A 6 -8.92 -7.20 19.11
CA ARG A 6 -10.36 -7.39 19.41
C ARG A 6 -11.21 -6.30 18.75
N ALA A 7 -10.75 -5.06 18.77
CA ALA A 7 -11.45 -3.97 18.10
C ALA A 7 -11.51 -4.21 16.59
N VAL A 8 -10.41 -4.62 15.95
CA VAL A 8 -10.38 -4.91 14.50
C VAL A 8 -11.24 -6.12 14.14
N GLU A 9 -11.19 -7.19 14.92
CA GLU A 9 -12.00 -8.39 14.73
C GLU A 9 -13.51 -8.07 14.82
N SER A 10 -13.89 -7.19 15.75
CA SER A 10 -15.29 -6.74 15.91
C SER A 10 -15.84 -5.99 14.69
N LEU A 11 -14.98 -5.43 13.83
CA LEU A 11 -15.40 -4.69 12.62
C LEU A 11 -16.15 -5.58 11.62
N GLN A 12 -15.99 -6.91 11.70
CA GLN A 12 -16.79 -7.85 10.90
C GLN A 12 -18.31 -7.70 11.13
N SER A 13 -18.71 -7.23 12.31
CA SER A 13 -20.13 -7.00 12.63
C SER A 13 -20.73 -5.78 11.91
N LEU A 14 -19.90 -4.93 11.29
CA LEU A 14 -20.39 -3.77 10.54
C LEU A 14 -21.09 -4.23 9.25
N PRO A 15 -22.21 -3.60 8.85
CA PRO A 15 -23.02 -4.07 7.72
C PRO A 15 -22.23 -4.25 6.43
N GLY A 16 -22.17 -5.47 5.90
CA GLY A 16 -21.49 -5.81 4.64
C GLY A 16 -19.98 -6.08 4.77
N VAL A 17 -19.35 -5.82 5.91
CA VAL A 17 -17.90 -6.02 6.07
C VAL A 17 -17.54 -7.51 6.04
N ALA A 18 -18.28 -8.37 6.74
CA ALA A 18 -18.04 -9.81 6.69
C ALA A 18 -18.16 -10.39 5.27
N GLN A 19 -19.14 -9.93 4.49
CA GLN A 19 -19.28 -10.34 3.08
C GLN A 19 -18.11 -9.84 2.25
N ALA A 20 -17.69 -8.59 2.42
CA ALA A 20 -16.57 -8.02 1.69
C ALA A 20 -15.23 -8.75 1.99
N VAL A 21 -15.02 -9.21 3.23
CA VAL A 21 -13.88 -10.07 3.61
C VAL A 21 -13.89 -11.37 2.80
N GLU A 22 -15.05 -12.02 2.69
CA GLU A 22 -15.20 -13.26 1.95
C GLU A 22 -15.01 -13.05 0.43
N ASP A 23 -15.61 -12.00 -0.15
CA ASP A 23 -15.48 -11.68 -1.58
C ASP A 23 -14.02 -11.39 -1.98
N VAL A 24 -13.28 -10.69 -1.11
CA VAL A 24 -11.84 -10.45 -1.29
C VAL A 24 -11.06 -11.76 -1.24
N ARG A 25 -11.33 -12.60 -0.24
CA ARG A 25 -10.68 -13.91 -0.11
C ARG A 25 -10.93 -14.78 -1.34
N GLU A 26 -12.15 -14.80 -1.86
CA GLU A 26 -12.51 -15.53 -3.07
C GLU A 26 -11.75 -14.98 -4.28
N SER A 27 -11.78 -13.66 -4.50
CA SER A 27 -11.11 -12.99 -5.62
C SER A 27 -9.60 -13.27 -5.65
N CYS A 28 -8.93 -13.16 -4.50
CA CYS A 28 -7.51 -13.46 -4.38
C CYS A 28 -7.23 -14.97 -4.56
N THR A 29 -8.13 -15.84 -4.08
CA THR A 29 -8.01 -17.29 -4.29
C THR A 29 -8.13 -17.63 -5.78
N GLN A 30 -9.08 -17.06 -6.49
CA GLN A 30 -9.25 -17.26 -7.94
C GLN A 30 -7.99 -16.81 -8.70
N LEU A 31 -7.43 -15.65 -8.36
CA LEU A 31 -6.17 -15.17 -8.95
C LEU A 31 -5.01 -16.14 -8.65
N ARG A 32 -4.85 -16.59 -7.41
CA ARG A 32 -3.78 -17.53 -7.01
C ARG A 32 -3.78 -18.80 -7.86
N TRP A 33 -4.96 -19.28 -8.27
CA TRP A 33 -5.12 -20.48 -9.09
C TRP A 33 -5.06 -20.23 -10.60
N HIS A 34 -4.79 -19.00 -11.04
CA HIS A 34 -4.66 -18.66 -12.45
C HIS A 34 -3.55 -19.49 -13.13
N PRO A 35 -3.78 -20.06 -14.34
CA PRO A 35 -2.82 -20.97 -14.98
C PRO A 35 -1.39 -20.41 -15.14
N ALA A 36 -1.26 -19.09 -15.36
CA ALA A 36 0.02 -18.39 -15.46
C ALA A 36 0.91 -18.62 -14.22
N LEU A 37 0.29 -18.59 -13.03
CA LEU A 37 0.99 -18.63 -11.74
C LEU A 37 1.50 -20.02 -11.37
N ARG A 38 1.27 -21.04 -12.21
CA ARG A 38 1.92 -22.35 -12.03
C ARG A 38 3.42 -22.30 -12.34
N ARG A 39 3.85 -21.41 -13.24
CA ARG A 39 5.23 -21.35 -13.74
C ARG A 39 5.78 -19.94 -13.94
N ARG A 40 4.92 -18.92 -13.95
CA ARG A 40 5.28 -17.54 -14.31
C ARG A 40 4.99 -16.52 -13.19
N ILE A 41 5.07 -16.96 -11.92
CA ILE A 41 4.89 -16.06 -10.77
C ILE A 41 5.88 -14.89 -10.81
N PRO A 42 7.21 -15.10 -11.01
CA PRO A 42 8.15 -14.00 -11.00
C PRO A 42 7.83 -12.92 -12.03
N GLU A 43 7.42 -13.31 -13.25
CA GLU A 43 7.07 -12.37 -14.31
C GLU A 43 5.78 -11.61 -14.00
N ALA A 44 4.75 -12.30 -13.51
CA ALA A 44 3.49 -11.65 -13.13
C ALA A 44 3.66 -10.72 -11.93
N ALA A 45 4.44 -11.12 -10.91
CA ALA A 45 4.73 -10.31 -9.74
C ALA A 45 5.60 -9.08 -10.09
N THR A 46 6.54 -9.22 -11.04
CA THR A 46 7.34 -8.09 -11.52
C THR A 46 6.46 -7.06 -12.23
N GLU A 47 5.62 -7.48 -13.17
CA GLU A 47 4.70 -6.55 -13.87
C GLU A 47 3.65 -5.96 -12.90
N SER A 48 3.19 -6.73 -11.90
CA SER A 48 2.34 -6.23 -10.81
C SER A 48 3.00 -5.08 -10.06
N ARG A 49 4.30 -5.17 -9.75
CA ARG A 49 5.05 -4.09 -9.12
C ARG A 49 5.26 -2.89 -10.02
N VAL A 50 5.51 -3.07 -11.32
CA VAL A 50 5.59 -1.96 -12.29
C VAL A 50 4.28 -1.17 -12.31
N ARG A 51 3.14 -1.87 -12.38
CA ARG A 51 1.81 -1.22 -12.35
C ARG A 51 1.48 -0.61 -11.00
N GLY A 52 1.88 -1.26 -9.91
CA GLY A 52 1.75 -0.73 -8.55
C GLY A 52 2.52 0.57 -8.35
N ALA A 53 3.74 0.64 -8.87
CA ALA A 53 4.57 1.85 -8.85
C ALA A 53 3.93 2.98 -9.67
N LYS A 54 3.44 2.66 -10.88
CA LYS A 54 2.73 3.63 -11.74
C LYS A 54 1.48 4.17 -11.07
N ALA A 55 0.62 3.30 -10.53
CA ALA A 55 -0.59 3.72 -9.82
C ALA A 55 -0.29 4.49 -8.54
N SER A 56 0.76 4.12 -7.81
CA SER A 56 1.25 4.90 -6.67
C SER A 56 1.72 6.29 -7.06
N ALA A 57 2.43 6.43 -8.17
CA ALA A 57 2.89 7.72 -8.67
C ALA A 57 1.71 8.59 -9.13
N ASP A 58 0.74 8.01 -9.85
CA ASP A 58 -0.48 8.69 -10.29
C ASP A 58 -1.28 9.23 -9.09
N LEU A 59 -1.40 8.46 -8.00
CA LEU A 59 -2.06 8.89 -6.76
C LEU A 59 -1.35 10.07 -6.06
N GLU A 60 -0.04 10.24 -6.29
CA GLU A 60 0.73 11.39 -5.80
C GLU A 60 0.85 12.51 -6.85
N GLY A 61 0.10 12.44 -7.95
CA GLY A 61 0.08 13.44 -9.03
C GLY A 61 1.26 13.38 -9.99
N ALA A 62 2.07 12.31 -9.96
CA ALA A 62 3.18 12.09 -10.89
C ALA A 62 2.74 11.17 -12.04
N GLU A 63 1.98 11.74 -12.98
CA GLU A 63 1.44 11.01 -14.12
C GLU A 63 2.51 10.76 -15.20
N VAL A 64 2.93 9.51 -15.34
CA VAL A 64 3.87 9.07 -16.37
C VAL A 64 3.40 7.81 -17.11
N GLY A 65 3.88 7.65 -18.35
CA GLY A 65 3.59 6.48 -19.17
C GLY A 65 4.15 5.19 -18.58
N ILE A 66 3.41 4.08 -18.75
CA ILE A 66 3.79 2.77 -18.17
C ILE A 66 5.13 2.26 -18.69
N ASP A 67 5.49 2.54 -19.94
CA ASP A 67 6.78 2.13 -20.53
C ASP A 67 7.96 2.83 -19.84
N THR A 68 7.82 4.13 -19.52
CA THR A 68 8.82 4.86 -18.74
C THR A 68 9.00 4.24 -17.35
N VAL A 69 7.89 3.92 -16.66
CA VAL A 69 7.96 3.27 -15.35
C VAL A 69 8.65 1.91 -15.47
N ARG A 70 8.31 1.12 -16.49
CA ARG A 70 8.90 -0.20 -16.74
C ARG A 70 10.41 -0.10 -17.00
N ASP A 71 10.84 0.91 -17.74
CA ASP A 71 12.26 1.16 -18.01
C ASP A 71 13.04 1.59 -16.77
N LEU A 72 12.46 2.45 -15.92
CA LEU A 72 13.05 2.83 -14.64
C LEU A 72 13.11 1.64 -13.66
N PHE A 73 12.03 0.86 -13.58
CA PHE A 73 11.93 -0.28 -12.66
C PHE A 73 12.96 -1.38 -12.99
N ARG A 74 13.29 -1.57 -14.27
CA ARG A 74 14.31 -2.53 -14.73
C ARG A 74 15.72 -1.94 -14.84
N GLY A 75 15.91 -0.67 -14.47
CA GLY A 75 17.20 0.03 -14.57
C GLY A 75 17.69 0.21 -16.01
N ALA A 76 16.79 0.27 -16.99
CA ALA A 76 17.14 0.53 -18.40
C ALA A 76 17.37 2.02 -18.69
N VAL A 77 16.92 2.89 -17.80
CA VAL A 77 17.07 4.35 -17.87
C VAL A 77 17.54 4.84 -16.51
N ASP A 78 18.53 5.72 -16.51
CA ASP A 78 19.03 6.36 -15.29
C ASP A 78 18.09 7.48 -14.83
N TRP A 79 18.05 7.70 -13.52
CA TRP A 79 17.38 8.88 -12.97
C TRP A 79 18.14 10.14 -13.36
N PRO A 80 17.44 11.25 -13.66
CA PRO A 80 18.09 12.53 -13.88
C PRO A 80 18.95 12.94 -12.67
N THR A 81 20.11 13.56 -12.91
CA THR A 81 20.99 14.07 -11.84
C THR A 81 20.30 15.14 -11.00
N GLU A 82 19.49 15.98 -11.64
CA GLU A 82 18.71 17.05 -11.01
C GLU A 82 17.21 16.81 -11.29
N PRO A 83 16.56 15.89 -10.55
CA PRO A 83 15.16 15.56 -10.79
C PRO A 83 14.24 16.70 -10.35
N GLY A 84 13.26 17.03 -11.19
CA GLY A 84 12.17 17.92 -10.81
C GLY A 84 11.19 17.24 -9.84
N PRO A 85 10.14 17.96 -9.38
CA PRO A 85 9.20 17.43 -8.40
C PRO A 85 8.48 16.15 -8.87
N VAL A 86 8.14 16.06 -10.17
CA VAL A 86 7.48 14.88 -10.74
C VAL A 86 8.42 13.68 -10.74
N GLU A 87 9.67 13.87 -11.16
CA GLU A 87 10.68 12.80 -11.18
C GLU A 87 11.04 12.34 -9.77
N GLN A 88 11.09 13.24 -8.79
CA GLN A 88 11.30 12.90 -7.38
C GLN A 88 10.16 12.02 -6.84
N THR A 89 8.90 12.41 -7.06
CA THR A 89 7.72 11.63 -6.65
C THR A 89 7.67 10.28 -7.36
N LEU A 90 7.94 10.24 -8.67
CA LEU A 90 8.02 8.99 -9.43
C LEU A 90 9.11 8.07 -8.87
N ARG A 91 10.29 8.61 -8.56
CA ARG A 91 11.40 7.86 -7.95
C ARG A 91 11.02 7.28 -6.61
N ALA A 92 10.37 8.08 -5.75
CA ALA A 92 9.87 7.65 -4.46
C ALA A 92 8.88 6.49 -4.59
N ALA A 93 7.93 6.58 -5.53
CA ALA A 93 6.96 5.52 -5.79
C ALA A 93 7.60 4.23 -6.31
N VAL A 94 8.50 4.33 -7.31
CA VAL A 94 9.23 3.17 -7.85
C VAL A 94 10.06 2.48 -6.77
N GLN A 95 10.83 3.27 -5.99
CA GLN A 95 11.69 2.73 -4.94
C GLN A 95 10.88 2.09 -3.80
N ALA A 96 9.81 2.74 -3.33
CA ALA A 96 8.94 2.18 -2.29
C ALA A 96 8.26 0.87 -2.72
N THR A 97 7.71 0.84 -3.95
CA THR A 97 7.11 -0.39 -4.49
C THR A 97 8.14 -1.49 -4.71
N ALA A 98 9.36 -1.18 -5.16
CA ALA A 98 10.43 -2.16 -5.27
C ALA A 98 10.85 -2.71 -3.89
N GLU A 99 10.95 -1.84 -2.88
CA GLU A 99 11.33 -2.23 -1.52
C GLU A 99 10.28 -3.10 -0.83
N SER A 100 9.00 -3.01 -1.23
CA SER A 100 7.93 -3.88 -0.72
C SER A 100 8.21 -5.38 -0.90
N GLU A 101 8.90 -5.78 -1.97
CA GLU A 101 9.33 -7.17 -2.21
C GLU A 101 10.36 -7.61 -1.17
N HIS A 102 11.32 -6.74 -0.85
CA HIS A 102 12.39 -7.04 0.10
C HIS A 102 11.88 -7.10 1.54
N VAL A 103 10.92 -6.25 1.91
CA VAL A 103 10.36 -6.23 3.27
C VAL A 103 9.30 -7.31 3.51
N GLN A 104 8.84 -8.01 2.47
CA GLN A 104 7.85 -9.08 2.59
C GLN A 104 8.26 -10.15 3.62
N SER A 105 9.55 -10.51 3.69
CA SER A 105 10.04 -11.53 4.63
C SER A 105 10.15 -11.05 6.08
N LEU A 106 10.03 -9.74 6.32
CA LEU A 106 10.19 -9.14 7.65
C LEU A 106 8.98 -8.34 8.14
N VAL A 107 7.99 -8.06 7.28
CA VAL A 107 6.82 -7.22 7.62
C VAL A 107 6.04 -7.76 8.83
N LEU A 108 5.95 -9.08 8.99
CA LEU A 108 5.23 -9.71 10.11
C LEU A 108 6.08 -9.87 11.38
N SER A 109 7.38 -10.09 11.23
CA SER A 109 8.30 -10.37 12.36
C SER A 109 9.00 -9.13 12.91
N ALA A 110 9.22 -8.13 12.06
CA ALA A 110 9.87 -6.87 12.37
C ALA A 110 9.19 -5.69 11.65
N PRO A 111 7.88 -5.44 11.88
CA PRO A 111 7.12 -4.39 11.20
C PRO A 111 7.74 -2.99 11.30
N ALA A 112 8.33 -2.64 12.47
CA ALA A 112 9.02 -1.37 12.64
C ALA A 112 10.23 -1.21 11.69
N GLN A 113 10.99 -2.29 11.49
CA GLN A 113 12.11 -2.31 10.54
C GLN A 113 11.62 -2.25 9.09
N ALA A 114 10.51 -2.92 8.77
CA ALA A 114 9.89 -2.85 7.45
C ALA A 114 9.45 -1.42 7.13
N LEU A 115 8.76 -0.75 8.06
CA LEU A 115 8.36 0.66 7.94
C LEU A 115 9.55 1.58 7.75
N ALA A 116 10.61 1.40 8.53
CA ALA A 116 11.83 2.19 8.39
C ALA A 116 12.46 2.03 6.99
N ARG A 117 12.60 0.79 6.50
CA ARG A 117 13.15 0.51 5.16
C ARG A 117 12.29 1.09 4.03
N LEU A 118 10.97 0.92 4.10
CA LEU A 118 10.04 1.52 3.15
C LEU A 118 10.12 3.05 3.17
N HIS A 119 10.23 3.66 4.35
CA HIS A 119 10.37 5.11 4.45
C HIS A 119 11.72 5.60 3.93
N VAL A 120 12.82 4.86 4.10
CA VAL A 120 14.09 5.19 3.42
C VAL A 120 13.88 5.18 1.90
N ALA A 121 13.27 4.14 1.34
CA ALA A 121 13.02 4.03 -0.09
C ALA A 121 12.08 5.12 -0.64
N ALA A 122 11.01 5.46 0.08
CA ALA A 122 10.06 6.49 -0.32
C ALA A 122 10.60 7.92 -0.05
N GLY A 123 11.36 8.10 1.02
CA GLY A 123 11.75 9.41 1.54
C GLY A 123 13.07 9.93 0.97
N ALA A 124 14.02 9.07 0.59
CA ALA A 124 15.34 9.49 0.10
C ALA A 124 15.29 10.42 -1.13
N PRO A 125 14.34 10.29 -2.07
CA PRO A 125 14.19 11.26 -3.17
C PRO A 125 13.57 12.60 -2.75
N LEU A 126 13.00 12.68 -1.54
CA LEU A 126 12.07 13.74 -1.11
C LEU A 126 12.56 14.56 0.10
N LEU A 127 13.51 14.02 0.87
CA LEU A 127 13.90 14.49 2.20
C LEU A 127 15.43 14.44 2.36
N PRO A 128 16.00 15.25 3.27
CA PRO A 128 17.38 15.08 3.70
C PRO A 128 17.60 13.76 4.45
N ASP A 129 18.83 13.26 4.41
CA ASP A 129 19.22 11.95 4.96
C ASP A 129 18.90 11.79 6.46
N ASP A 130 18.92 12.88 7.23
CA ASP A 130 18.64 12.87 8.66
C ASP A 130 17.14 12.77 9.01
N GLN A 131 16.26 12.84 8.00
CA GLN A 131 14.80 12.73 8.16
C GLN A 131 14.20 11.42 7.62
N VAL A 132 14.98 10.57 6.96
CA VAL A 132 14.49 9.30 6.40
C VAL A 132 14.64 8.13 7.37
N GLY A 133 13.78 7.11 7.23
CA GLY A 133 13.85 5.87 8.02
C GLY A 133 13.44 5.96 9.49
N ARG A 134 12.95 7.11 9.96
CA ARG A 134 12.48 7.30 11.33
C ARG A 134 11.16 8.09 11.39
N PRO A 135 10.34 7.91 12.43
CA PRO A 135 9.24 8.82 12.70
C PRO A 135 9.74 10.25 12.90
N ARG A 136 8.87 11.22 12.62
CA ARG A 136 9.14 12.64 12.83
C ARG A 136 9.27 12.99 14.32
N LEU A 137 10.14 13.95 14.60
CA LEU A 137 10.45 14.49 15.92
C LEU A 137 9.51 15.64 16.28
N ASP A 138 9.53 16.05 17.54
CA ASP A 138 8.77 17.22 17.98
C ASP A 138 9.29 18.48 17.27
N GLY A 139 8.37 19.25 16.69
CA GLY A 139 8.70 20.41 15.84
C GLY A 139 8.83 20.10 14.35
N GLU A 140 8.88 18.82 13.95
CA GLU A 140 8.79 18.42 12.55
C GLU A 140 7.31 18.26 12.13
N ASP A 141 6.93 19.00 11.08
CA ASP A 141 5.58 19.02 10.51
C ASP A 141 5.47 18.09 9.29
N CYS A 142 4.25 17.71 8.91
CA CYS A 142 3.95 16.95 7.70
C CYS A 142 2.89 17.68 6.86
N ARG A 143 3.24 18.02 5.62
CA ARG A 143 2.37 18.74 4.67
C ARG A 143 1.75 17.84 3.60
N GLU A 144 1.73 16.53 3.86
CA GLU A 144 1.04 15.56 3.01
C GLU A 144 -0.40 15.35 3.47
N LEU A 145 -1.26 14.95 2.53
CA LEU A 145 -2.63 14.54 2.80
C LEU A 145 -3.39 15.60 3.61
N VAL A 146 -3.24 16.87 3.22
CA VAL A 146 -3.83 18.03 3.91
C VAL A 146 -5.36 17.99 3.90
N GLU A 147 -5.94 17.29 2.93
CA GLU A 147 -7.36 17.01 2.78
C GLU A 147 -7.93 16.15 3.93
N LEU A 148 -7.07 15.44 4.67
CA LEU A 148 -7.45 14.69 5.87
C LEU A 148 -7.56 15.58 7.11
N GLY A 149 -7.20 16.86 7.00
CA GLY A 149 -7.07 17.79 8.12
C GLY A 149 -5.62 17.95 8.60
N PRO A 150 -5.40 18.68 9.71
CA PRO A 150 -4.06 18.89 10.27
C PRO A 150 -3.42 17.57 10.68
N ALA A 151 -2.11 17.43 10.47
CA ALA A 151 -1.37 16.28 10.97
C ALA A 151 -1.49 16.21 12.50
N PRO A 152 -1.66 15.00 13.09
CA PRO A 152 -1.51 14.84 14.53
C PRO A 152 -0.17 15.40 14.99
N ASP A 153 0.02 15.67 16.29
CA ASP A 153 1.37 16.02 16.76
C ASP A 153 2.31 14.81 16.66
N ALA A 154 3.62 15.05 16.76
CA ALA A 154 4.62 14.00 16.57
C ALA A 154 4.53 12.91 17.64
N ALA A 155 4.12 13.24 18.86
CA ALA A 155 3.93 12.27 19.93
C ALA A 155 2.73 11.36 19.66
N GLU A 156 1.62 11.91 19.17
CA GLU A 156 0.44 11.15 18.76
C GLU A 156 0.72 10.25 17.57
N ALA A 157 1.42 10.74 16.55
CA ALA A 157 1.79 9.94 15.39
C ALA A 157 2.67 8.74 15.78
N ARG A 158 3.63 8.92 16.70
CA ARG A 158 4.44 7.83 17.25
C ARG A 158 3.60 6.83 18.04
N ARG A 159 2.63 7.27 18.85
CA ARG A 159 1.69 6.38 19.57
C ARG A 159 0.84 5.55 18.60
N ARG A 160 0.30 6.17 17.55
CA ARG A 160 -0.51 5.46 16.54
C ARG A 160 0.33 4.46 15.74
N LEU A 161 1.56 4.83 15.37
CA LEU A 161 2.49 3.91 14.71
C LEU A 161 2.84 2.70 15.58
N GLN A 162 2.97 2.88 16.90
CA GLN A 162 3.15 1.78 17.84
C GLN A 162 1.93 0.84 17.84
N GLY A 163 0.71 1.38 17.80
CA GLY A 163 -0.50 0.58 17.64
C GLY A 163 -0.56 -0.19 16.33
N VAL A 164 -0.07 0.39 15.22
CA VAL A 164 0.10 -0.31 13.93
C VAL A 164 1.05 -1.50 14.08
N ILE A 165 2.19 -1.31 14.74
CA ILE A 165 3.17 -2.38 14.97
C ILE A 165 2.55 -3.51 15.79
N GLU A 166 1.84 -3.20 16.88
CA GLU A 166 1.15 -4.17 17.73
C GLU A 166 0.10 -4.96 16.95
N LEU A 167 -0.68 -4.27 16.10
CA LEU A 167 -1.69 -4.90 15.26
C LEU A 167 -1.09 -5.88 14.24
N VAL A 168 0.04 -5.54 13.61
CA VAL A 168 0.72 -6.41 12.64
C VAL A 168 1.34 -7.64 13.31
N VAL A 169 1.88 -7.51 14.52
CA VAL A 169 2.43 -8.66 15.27
C VAL A 169 1.35 -9.71 15.53
N GLU A 170 0.11 -9.29 15.80
CA GLU A 170 -1.04 -10.17 16.00
C GLU A 170 -1.94 -10.32 14.74
N HIS A 171 -1.39 -10.10 13.54
CA HIS A 171 -2.14 -10.17 12.27
C HIS A 171 -2.95 -11.46 12.06
N ASP A 172 -2.49 -12.58 12.62
CA ASP A 172 -3.09 -13.91 12.45
C ASP A 172 -4.37 -14.13 13.28
N LYS A 173 -4.79 -13.11 14.03
CA LYS A 173 -5.96 -13.15 14.92
C LYS A 173 -7.21 -12.48 14.36
N ALA A 174 -7.12 -11.81 13.21
CA ALA A 174 -8.26 -11.21 12.51
C ALA A 174 -8.13 -11.40 10.99
N PRO A 175 -9.21 -11.21 10.20
CA PRO A 175 -9.12 -11.33 8.75
C PRO A 175 -8.07 -10.39 8.15
N ALA A 176 -7.22 -10.92 7.27
CA ALA A 176 -6.10 -10.19 6.66
C ALA A 176 -6.53 -8.88 5.97
N LEU A 177 -7.71 -8.85 5.34
CA LEU A 177 -8.29 -7.63 4.76
C LEU A 177 -8.45 -6.52 5.81
N LEU A 178 -8.99 -6.84 6.99
CA LEU A 178 -9.26 -5.84 8.02
C LEU A 178 -7.96 -5.30 8.62
N ILE A 179 -6.99 -6.18 8.88
CA ILE A 179 -5.66 -5.79 9.33
C ILE A 179 -5.01 -4.86 8.30
N ALA A 180 -4.96 -5.27 7.02
CA ALA A 180 -4.35 -4.48 5.96
C ALA A 180 -5.01 -3.11 5.78
N ALA A 181 -6.35 -3.07 5.76
CA ALA A 181 -7.10 -1.82 5.61
C ALA A 181 -6.86 -0.86 6.78
N VAL A 182 -6.93 -1.35 8.04
CA VAL A 182 -6.69 -0.50 9.22
C VAL A 182 -5.24 -0.02 9.27
N VAL A 183 -4.28 -0.90 9.02
CA VAL A 183 -2.86 -0.53 8.97
C VAL A 183 -2.59 0.54 7.91
N HIS A 184 -3.15 0.38 6.71
CA HIS A 184 -3.02 1.38 5.64
C HIS A 184 -3.55 2.74 6.09
N ALA A 185 -4.80 2.79 6.60
CA ALA A 185 -5.41 4.04 7.03
C ALA A 185 -4.69 4.68 8.20
N GLU A 186 -4.21 3.90 9.18
CA GLU A 186 -3.45 4.41 10.31
C GLU A 186 -2.11 5.01 9.87
N ILE A 187 -1.35 4.34 8.98
CA ILE A 187 -0.10 4.90 8.43
C ILE A 187 -0.39 6.22 7.70
N ALA A 188 -1.37 6.22 6.79
CA ALA A 188 -1.70 7.38 5.98
C ALA A 188 -2.20 8.57 6.83
N SER A 189 -3.04 8.32 7.82
CA SER A 189 -3.67 9.40 8.62
C SER A 189 -2.86 9.84 9.82
N ALA A 190 -2.10 8.95 10.47
CA ALA A 190 -1.21 9.31 11.57
C ALA A 190 -0.04 10.18 11.09
N ARG A 191 0.35 10.03 9.82
CA ARG A 191 1.48 10.72 9.19
C ARG A 191 2.73 10.66 10.08
N PRO A 192 3.24 9.44 10.39
CA PRO A 192 4.40 9.29 11.26
C PRO A 192 5.68 9.85 10.67
N PHE A 193 5.77 10.06 9.36
CA PHE A 193 6.94 10.56 8.65
C PHE A 193 6.75 12.00 8.18
N VAL A 194 7.86 12.73 7.99
CA VAL A 194 7.81 14.11 7.46
C VAL A 194 7.16 14.14 6.07
N ARG A 195 7.46 13.14 5.24
CA ARG A 195 6.94 12.96 3.88
C ARG A 195 6.97 11.47 3.49
N GLY A 196 6.28 11.05 2.43
CA GLY A 196 6.20 9.69 1.92
C GLY A 196 5.14 8.80 2.59
N ASN A 197 4.22 9.33 3.41
CA ASN A 197 3.33 8.50 4.24
C ASN A 197 2.37 7.65 3.41
N ALA A 198 1.76 8.22 2.37
CA ALA A 198 0.82 7.50 1.50
C ALA A 198 1.54 6.43 0.66
N LEU A 199 2.75 6.72 0.20
CA LEU A 199 3.62 5.76 -0.49
C LEU A 199 4.00 4.59 0.42
N VAL A 200 4.39 4.88 1.67
CA VAL A 200 4.70 3.84 2.65
C VAL A 200 3.46 3.02 2.99
N ALA A 201 2.28 3.63 3.15
CA ALA A 201 1.03 2.91 3.43
C ALA A 201 0.72 1.87 2.33
N ARG A 202 0.80 2.28 1.06
CA ARG A 202 0.56 1.40 -0.10
C ARG A 202 1.61 0.29 -0.23
N ALA A 203 2.89 0.62 -0.07
CA ALA A 203 3.97 -0.36 -0.13
C ALA A 203 3.94 -1.35 1.05
N PHE A 204 3.54 -0.89 2.25
CA PHE A 204 3.39 -1.75 3.41
C PHE A 204 2.16 -2.66 3.28
N GLU A 205 1.03 -2.14 2.79
CA GLU A 205 -0.17 -2.92 2.47
C GLU A 205 0.18 -4.07 1.51
N ARG A 206 0.95 -3.78 0.44
CA ARG A 206 1.45 -4.82 -0.48
C ARG A 206 2.15 -5.97 0.25
N ALA A 207 3.17 -5.62 1.02
CA ALA A 207 4.00 -6.60 1.72
C ALA A 207 3.15 -7.41 2.72
N LEU A 208 2.23 -6.73 3.40
CA LEU A 208 1.33 -7.33 4.38
C LEU A 208 0.30 -8.27 3.74
N LEU A 209 -0.30 -7.91 2.60
CA LEU A 209 -1.21 -8.79 1.85
C LEU A 209 -0.50 -10.08 1.40
N GLN A 210 0.76 -9.95 0.97
CA GLN A 210 1.56 -11.08 0.52
C GLN A 210 2.03 -11.97 1.69
N ALA A 211 2.63 -11.38 2.71
CA ALA A 211 3.12 -12.12 3.88
C ALA A 211 1.98 -12.72 4.72
N GLY A 212 0.84 -12.02 4.82
CA GLY A 212 -0.36 -12.48 5.51
C GLY A 212 -1.15 -13.55 4.75
N GLY A 213 -0.69 -13.96 3.56
CA GLY A 213 -1.24 -15.09 2.81
C GLY A 213 -2.54 -14.80 2.05
N LEU A 214 -2.99 -13.54 2.01
CA LEU A 214 -4.14 -13.16 1.19
C LEU A 214 -3.78 -13.15 -0.30
N ASP A 215 -2.60 -12.65 -0.65
CA ASP A 215 -2.00 -12.77 -1.98
C ASP A 215 -0.58 -13.36 -1.90
N PRO A 216 -0.42 -14.67 -1.67
CA PRO A 216 0.90 -15.28 -1.52
C PRO A 216 1.75 -15.21 -2.80
N THR A 217 1.16 -14.80 -3.93
CA THR A 217 1.86 -14.68 -5.22
C THR A 217 2.41 -13.27 -5.48
N GLY A 218 1.94 -12.24 -4.77
CA GLY A 218 2.35 -10.84 -4.97
C GLY A 218 1.85 -10.23 -6.29
N VAL A 219 0.75 -10.74 -6.84
CA VAL A 219 0.23 -10.37 -8.17
C VAL A 219 -0.98 -9.43 -8.10
N VAL A 220 -1.61 -9.30 -6.93
CA VAL A 220 -2.65 -8.28 -6.69
C VAL A 220 -2.01 -6.89 -6.77
N VAL A 221 -2.54 -6.05 -7.66
CA VAL A 221 -2.10 -4.65 -7.82
C VAL A 221 -2.98 -3.73 -6.96
N ALA A 222 -2.79 -3.76 -5.64
CA ALA A 222 -3.65 -3.02 -4.70
C ALA A 222 -3.73 -1.51 -4.98
N GLU A 223 -2.63 -0.88 -5.38
CA GLU A 223 -2.54 0.55 -5.71
C GLU A 223 -3.33 0.90 -6.95
N ALA A 224 -3.33 0.03 -7.97
CA ALA A 224 -4.22 0.22 -9.13
C ALA A 224 -5.69 0.07 -8.73
N GLY A 225 -5.98 -0.73 -7.69
CA GLY A 225 -7.29 -0.82 -7.06
C GLY A 225 -7.70 0.48 -6.35
N HIS A 226 -6.80 1.06 -5.56
CA HIS A 226 -7.02 2.36 -4.91
C HIS A 226 -7.15 3.49 -5.95
N ALA A 227 -6.39 3.43 -7.04
CA ALA A 227 -6.45 4.39 -8.15
C ALA A 227 -7.62 4.17 -9.13
N ARG A 228 -8.46 3.12 -8.96
CA ARG A 228 -9.40 2.67 -10.01
C ARG A 228 -10.49 3.67 -10.38
N LYS A 229 -10.89 4.55 -9.45
CA LYS A 229 -11.96 5.54 -9.65
C LYS A 229 -11.32 6.91 -9.87
N SER A 230 -10.70 7.45 -8.84
CA SER A 230 -9.89 8.67 -8.88
C SER A 230 -9.05 8.79 -7.60
N ALA A 231 -8.03 9.65 -7.60
CA ALA A 231 -7.31 10.00 -6.38
C ALA A 231 -8.24 10.66 -5.33
N VAL A 232 -9.27 11.39 -5.78
CA VAL A 232 -10.25 12.05 -4.91
C VAL A 232 -11.08 11.04 -4.12
N ASP A 233 -11.45 9.90 -4.71
CA ASP A 233 -12.21 8.86 -4.03
C ASP A 233 -11.39 8.18 -2.93
N TYR A 234 -10.12 7.87 -3.22
CA TYR A 234 -9.18 7.32 -2.24
C TYR A 234 -8.99 8.28 -1.06
N ILE A 235 -8.76 9.57 -1.33
CA ILE A 235 -8.64 10.59 -0.29
C ILE A 235 -9.95 10.74 0.48
N GLY A 236 -11.10 10.79 -0.20
CA GLY A 236 -12.41 10.91 0.43
C GLY A 236 -12.74 9.75 1.37
N ALA A 237 -12.35 8.52 1.02
CA ALA A 237 -12.51 7.36 1.89
C ALA A 237 -11.60 7.43 3.12
N LEU A 238 -10.35 7.90 2.97
CA LEU A 238 -9.47 8.18 4.11
C LEU A 238 -10.01 9.32 4.98
N THR A 239 -10.57 10.38 4.41
CA THR A 239 -11.24 11.46 5.17
C THR A 239 -12.43 10.92 5.96
N ALA A 240 -13.22 10.00 5.38
CA ALA A 240 -14.30 9.35 6.09
C ALA A 240 -13.75 8.53 7.28
N TYR A 241 -12.66 7.78 7.09
CA TYR A 241 -11.99 7.07 8.18
C TYR A 241 -11.53 8.01 9.30
N THR A 242 -10.87 9.14 8.97
CA THR A 242 -10.34 10.08 9.97
C THR A 242 -11.41 10.86 10.71
N SER A 243 -12.61 11.04 10.12
CA SER A 243 -13.76 11.60 10.82
C SER A 243 -14.23 10.73 12.01
N GLY A 244 -13.78 9.48 12.07
CA GLY A 244 -14.06 8.54 13.14
C GLY A 244 -15.47 7.94 13.06
N GLY A 245 -15.83 7.19 14.10
CA GLY A 245 -17.11 6.50 14.18
C GLY A 245 -17.24 5.28 13.26
N THR A 246 -18.27 4.48 13.48
CA THR A 246 -18.48 3.20 12.78
C THR A 246 -18.79 3.39 11.29
N THR A 247 -19.47 4.47 10.91
CA THR A 247 -19.80 4.77 9.51
C THR A 247 -18.55 5.03 8.67
N GLY A 248 -17.64 5.89 9.16
CA GLY A 248 -16.41 6.24 8.46
C GLY A 248 -15.48 5.05 8.30
N VAL A 249 -15.26 4.31 9.39
CA VAL A 249 -14.48 3.06 9.38
C VAL A 249 -15.07 2.05 8.40
N ARG A 250 -16.40 1.83 8.43
CA ARG A 250 -17.07 0.93 7.49
C ARG A 250 -16.86 1.33 6.03
N LEU A 251 -16.99 2.62 5.71
CA LEU A 251 -16.80 3.11 4.33
C LEU A 251 -15.38 2.81 3.84
N TRP A 252 -14.37 3.05 4.66
CA TRP A 252 -12.98 2.73 4.33
C TRP A 252 -12.75 1.23 4.14
N LEU A 253 -13.30 0.38 5.00
CA LEU A 253 -13.17 -1.07 4.88
C LEU A 253 -13.78 -1.60 3.58
N LEU A 254 -14.96 -1.10 3.19
CA LEU A 254 -15.62 -1.49 1.95
C LEU A 254 -14.86 -0.96 0.72
N GLU A 255 -14.36 0.28 0.77
CA GLU A 255 -13.53 0.84 -0.29
C GLU A 255 -12.23 0.04 -0.47
N SER A 256 -11.56 -0.34 0.63
CA SER A 256 -10.37 -1.19 0.62
C SER A 256 -10.65 -2.57 0.03
N ALA A 257 -11.81 -3.15 0.36
CA ALA A 257 -12.24 -4.43 -0.20
C ALA A 257 -12.44 -4.33 -1.73
N GLU A 258 -13.12 -3.29 -2.20
CA GLU A 258 -13.29 -3.05 -3.64
C GLU A 258 -11.95 -2.81 -4.35
N ALA A 259 -11.03 -2.06 -3.72
CA ALA A 259 -9.70 -1.82 -4.22
C ALA A 259 -8.92 -3.13 -4.39
N ILE A 260 -8.89 -4.00 -3.37
CA ILE A 260 -8.19 -5.29 -3.45
C ILE A 260 -8.81 -6.21 -4.50
N GLN A 261 -10.14 -6.28 -4.60
CA GLN A 261 -10.81 -7.04 -5.67
C GLN A 261 -10.47 -6.49 -7.07
N ALA A 262 -10.41 -5.16 -7.23
CA ALA A 262 -9.98 -4.54 -8.49
C ALA A 262 -8.50 -4.83 -8.80
N GLY A 263 -7.64 -4.82 -7.79
CA GLY A 263 -6.24 -5.22 -7.87
C GLY A 263 -6.08 -6.69 -8.27
N ALA A 264 -6.94 -7.59 -7.77
CA ALA A 264 -6.95 -9.00 -8.16
C ALA A 264 -7.37 -9.17 -9.64
N ARG A 265 -8.37 -8.41 -10.11
CA ARG A 265 -8.74 -8.38 -11.54
C ARG A 265 -7.62 -7.83 -12.42
N ALA A 266 -6.88 -6.82 -11.94
CA ALA A 266 -5.68 -6.33 -12.64
C ALA A 266 -4.59 -7.41 -12.71
N GLY A 267 -4.35 -8.13 -11.61
CA GLY A 267 -3.46 -9.28 -11.55
C GLY A 267 -3.83 -10.39 -12.55
N ALA A 268 -5.12 -10.68 -12.72
CA ALA A 268 -5.58 -11.66 -13.71
C ALA A 268 -5.24 -11.22 -15.14
N ARG A 269 -5.44 -9.93 -15.48
CA ARG A 269 -5.06 -9.38 -16.80
C ARG A 269 -3.56 -9.46 -17.04
N ILE A 270 -2.74 -9.22 -16.02
CA ILE A 270 -1.28 -9.42 -16.10
C ILE A 270 -0.97 -10.88 -16.41
N CYS A 271 -1.62 -11.81 -15.70
CA CYS A 271 -1.41 -13.24 -15.91
C CYS A 271 -1.78 -13.68 -17.34
N ASP A 272 -2.89 -13.17 -17.89
CA ASP A 272 -3.28 -13.42 -19.28
C ASP A 272 -2.22 -12.91 -20.27
N ALA A 273 -1.72 -11.69 -20.07
CA ALA A 273 -0.70 -11.11 -20.92
C ALA A 273 0.64 -11.86 -20.82
N VAL A 274 1.02 -12.33 -19.62
CA VAL A 274 2.21 -13.15 -19.40
C VAL A 274 2.10 -14.49 -20.14
N LEU A 275 0.95 -15.15 -20.10
CA LEU A 275 0.72 -16.39 -20.86
C LEU A 275 0.78 -16.16 -22.37
N ALA A 276 0.24 -15.03 -22.83
CA ALA A 276 0.26 -14.67 -24.24
C ALA A 276 1.61 -14.15 -24.73
N GLY A 277 2.58 -13.88 -23.84
CA GLY A 277 3.84 -13.23 -24.19
C GLY A 277 3.69 -11.76 -24.62
N ARG A 278 2.62 -11.08 -24.17
CA ARG A 278 2.19 -9.74 -24.61
C ARG A 278 2.10 -8.73 -23.46
N VAL A 279 2.99 -8.84 -22.47
CA VAL A 279 3.01 -7.96 -21.30
C VAL A 279 3.18 -6.47 -21.68
N ARG A 280 3.82 -6.19 -22.81
CA ARG A 280 4.01 -4.82 -23.31
C ARG A 280 2.75 -4.20 -23.92
N ASP A 281 1.74 -4.99 -24.24
CA ASP A 281 0.52 -4.53 -24.93
C ASP A 281 -0.56 -4.04 -23.94
N LEU A 282 -0.17 -3.88 -22.68
CA LEU A 282 -1.03 -3.95 -21.52
C LEU A 282 -0.92 -2.66 -20.69
#